data_AF-F4BQB2-F1
#
_entry.id   AF-F4BQB2-F1
#
_cell.length_a   1.000
_cell.length_b   1.000
_cell.length_c   1.000
_cell.angle_alpha   90.00
_cell.angle_beta   90.00
_cell.angle_gamma   90.00
#
_symmetry.space_group_name_H-M   'P 1'
#
loop_
_entity.id
_entity.type
_entity.pdbx_description
1 polymer ?
#
loop_
_entity_poly.entity_id
_entity_poly.type
_entity_poly.pdbx_seq_one_letter_code
_entity_poly.pdbx_strand_id
1 'polypeptide(L)'
;MIQGFVAKGWIKANDANEEFYLSEQGKAEVEVYFSEHFYPTNLNQLLNGKATKEFWEKIVFLTQVLSELRYQNKRYLPVNKEWKNQLWVKNWLKNNPLDKQDLAQSFGKEWIHVLKNLDSFAAEIVVSQLTGYEKFGKTITQLASMHKIEALEMAFLLQNAIIQVMDQVVRKKENYPLFYLIYQECIRDPYSNLSQSTRLTANYLDKGLSIENIALKRKLKANTISEHIIELAIIFPDFDISSVIPDSDYQHLVTAFQSNEKISYEELEKDMPQVPFSWYRLIQVERSRTDE
;
A
#
# COMPACT_ATOMS: atom_id res chain seq x y z
N MET A 1 4.33 16.70 20.34
CA MET A 1 2.99 16.18 20.02
C MET A 1 2.45 15.32 21.17
N ILE A 2 3.10 14.20 21.53
CA ILE A 2 2.65 13.28 22.59
C ILE A 2 2.45 13.97 23.95
N GLN A 3 3.40 14.81 24.40
CA GLN A 3 3.26 15.58 25.65
C GLN A 3 2.01 16.47 25.70
N GLY A 4 1.55 16.97 24.54
CA GLY A 4 0.31 17.74 24.46
C GLY A 4 -0.94 16.89 24.69
N PHE A 5 -0.93 15.63 24.27
CA PHE A 5 -2.02 14.69 24.53
C PHE A 5 -2.02 14.17 25.97
N VAL A 6 -0.83 14.02 26.58
CA VAL A 6 -0.69 13.72 28.00
C VAL A 6 -1.24 14.87 28.85
N ALA A 7 -0.88 16.12 28.54
CA ALA A 7 -1.39 17.30 29.25
C ALA A 7 -2.92 17.45 29.17
N LYS A 8 -3.54 16.96 28.09
CA LYS A 8 -5.01 16.94 27.92
C LYS A 8 -5.70 15.75 28.60
N GLY A 9 -4.95 14.82 29.17
CA GLY A 9 -5.49 13.60 29.77
C GLY A 9 -5.94 12.55 28.75
N TRP A 10 -5.70 12.76 27.44
CA TRP A 10 -6.09 11.84 26.37
C TRP A 10 -5.19 10.59 26.33
N ILE A 11 -3.92 10.76 26.70
CA ILE A 11 -2.95 9.66 26.80
C ILE A 11 -2.42 9.61 28.23
N LYS A 12 -2.37 8.41 28.81
CA LYS A 12 -1.66 8.13 30.07
C LYS A 12 -0.25 7.65 29.74
N ALA A 13 0.75 8.24 30.39
CA ALA A 13 2.13 7.75 30.32
C ALA A 13 2.41 6.85 31.53
N ASN A 14 3.08 5.74 31.30
CA ASN A 14 3.72 4.94 32.34
C ASN A 14 5.21 5.24 32.33
N ASP A 15 5.63 6.18 33.18
CA ASP A 15 7.01 6.68 33.22
C ASP A 15 8.05 5.59 33.57
N ALA A 16 7.61 4.44 34.11
CA ALA A 16 8.49 3.32 34.42
C ALA A 16 8.96 2.56 33.18
N ASN A 17 8.16 2.51 32.11
CA ASN A 17 8.38 1.65 30.93
C ASN A 17 8.31 2.39 29.58
N GLU A 18 8.23 3.72 29.57
CA GLU A 18 8.01 4.53 28.35
C GLU A 18 6.74 4.14 27.55
N GLU A 19 5.76 3.51 28.21
CA GLU A 19 4.53 3.05 27.59
C GLU A 19 3.46 4.14 27.62
N PHE A 20 2.68 4.23 26.54
CA PHE A 20 1.59 5.17 26.41
C PHE A 20 0.27 4.43 26.17
N TYR A 21 -0.75 4.80 26.93
CA TYR A 21 -2.07 4.19 26.87
C TYR A 21 -3.13 5.24 26.55
N LEU A 22 -4.02 4.92 25.62
CA LEU A 22 -5.19 5.76 25.35
C LEU A 22 -6.13 5.72 26.56
N SER A 23 -6.45 6.88 27.12
CA SER A 23 -7.38 6.98 28.26
C SER A 23 -8.84 6.86 27.78
N GLU A 24 -9.77 6.60 28.70
CA GLU A 24 -11.21 6.64 28.37
C GLU A 24 -11.64 8.01 27.84
N GLN A 25 -11.05 9.10 28.35
CA GLN A 25 -11.27 10.45 27.82
C GLN A 25 -10.70 10.56 26.40
N GLY A 26 -9.50 10.04 26.14
CA GLY A 26 -8.91 10.03 24.81
C GLY A 26 -9.75 9.24 23.80
N LYS A 27 -10.32 8.10 24.19
CA LYS A 27 -11.25 7.33 23.35
C LYS A 27 -12.48 8.15 22.98
N ALA A 28 -13.13 8.78 23.96
CA ALA A 28 -14.30 9.61 23.71
C ALA A 28 -13.99 10.79 22.76
N GLU A 29 -12.82 11.42 22.91
CA GLU A 29 -12.39 12.53 22.06
C GLU A 29 -12.09 12.09 20.62
N VAL A 30 -11.53 10.89 20.44
CA VAL A 30 -11.37 10.26 19.12
C VAL A 30 -12.73 10.02 18.48
N GLU A 31 -13.70 9.45 19.21
CA GLU A 31 -15.06 9.22 18.71
C GLU A 31 -15.76 10.53 18.33
N VAL A 32 -15.64 11.58 19.15
CA VAL A 32 -16.20 12.91 18.85
C VAL A 32 -15.58 13.49 17.59
N TYR A 33 -14.24 13.49 17.46
CA TYR A 33 -13.56 14.01 16.28
C TYR A 33 -14.03 13.28 15.01
N PHE A 34 -14.03 11.95 15.01
CA PHE A 34 -14.43 11.16 13.84
C PHE A 34 -15.93 11.00 13.65
N SER A 35 -16.76 11.63 14.50
CA SER A 35 -18.19 11.79 14.23
C SER A 35 -18.47 12.84 13.16
N GLU A 36 -17.55 13.80 12.98
CA GLU A 36 -17.65 14.88 12.00
C GLU A 36 -16.58 14.79 10.90
N HIS A 37 -15.50 14.04 11.14
CA HIS A 37 -14.40 13.85 10.20
C HIS A 37 -14.34 12.43 9.63
N PHE A 38 -13.83 12.31 8.40
CA PHE A 38 -13.61 11.01 7.78
C PHE A 38 -12.63 10.14 8.57
N TYR A 39 -13.10 8.99 9.05
CA TYR A 39 -12.24 7.95 9.61
C TYR A 39 -11.73 7.03 8.48
N PRO A 40 -10.40 6.94 8.28
CA PRO A 40 -9.85 6.11 7.21
C PRO A 40 -9.90 4.62 7.57
N THR A 41 -10.97 3.94 7.18
CA THR A 41 -11.19 2.51 7.48
C THR A 41 -10.46 1.55 6.53
N ASN A 42 -10.26 1.93 5.27
CA ASN A 42 -9.74 1.06 4.21
C ASN A 42 -8.31 1.42 3.78
N LEU A 43 -7.39 1.59 4.73
CA LEU A 43 -5.99 1.92 4.43
C LEU A 43 -5.08 0.70 4.52
N ASN A 44 -5.00 -0.12 3.47
CA ASN A 44 -3.94 -1.11 3.35
C ASN A 44 -2.78 -0.59 2.47
N GLN A 45 -2.19 0.54 2.88
CA GLN A 45 -1.10 1.17 2.13
C GLN A 45 0.19 0.35 2.14
N LEU A 46 0.40 -0.48 3.17
CA LEU A 46 1.59 -1.33 3.27
C LEU A 46 1.62 -2.36 2.14
N LEU A 47 0.49 -3.00 1.86
CA LEU A 47 0.41 -4.02 0.81
C LEU A 47 0.16 -3.45 -0.57
N ASN A 48 -0.64 -2.38 -0.69
CA ASN A 48 -1.14 -1.92 -2.00
C ASN A 48 -0.74 -0.47 -2.34
N GLY A 49 -0.07 0.26 -1.45
CA GLY A 49 0.12 1.71 -1.60
C GLY A 49 0.83 2.12 -2.89
N LYS A 50 1.89 1.40 -3.28
CA LYS A 50 2.61 1.71 -4.52
C LYS A 50 1.80 1.33 -5.75
N ALA A 51 1.20 0.14 -5.76
CA ALA A 51 0.34 -0.29 -6.87
C ALA A 51 -0.84 0.66 -7.07
N THR A 52 -1.47 1.12 -5.98
CA THR A 52 -2.56 2.12 -5.99
C THR A 52 -2.10 3.45 -6.57
N LYS A 53 -0.93 3.95 -6.14
CA LYS A 53 -0.36 5.18 -6.67
C LYS A 53 -0.04 5.06 -8.16
N GLU A 54 0.64 3.99 -8.57
CA GLU A 54 1.00 3.76 -9.97
C GLU A 54 -0.24 3.59 -10.86
N PHE A 55 -1.25 2.86 -10.38
CA PHE A 55 -2.53 2.71 -11.07
C PHE A 55 -3.20 4.07 -11.28
N TRP A 56 -3.34 4.86 -10.20
CA TRP A 56 -3.97 6.16 -10.26
C TRP A 56 -3.24 7.13 -11.22
N GLU A 57 -1.92 7.23 -11.11
CA GLU A 57 -1.10 8.06 -11.99
C GLU A 57 -1.29 7.70 -13.47
N LYS A 58 -1.32 6.39 -13.78
CA LYS A 58 -1.51 5.89 -15.14
C LYS A 58 -2.90 6.19 -15.69
N ILE A 59 -3.97 5.92 -14.92
CA ILE A 59 -5.34 6.13 -15.42
C ILE A 59 -5.65 7.62 -15.59
N VAL A 60 -5.22 8.49 -14.67
CA VAL A 60 -5.41 9.94 -14.79
C VAL A 60 -4.65 10.47 -16.00
N PHE A 61 -3.41 10.02 -16.20
CA PHE A 61 -2.62 10.50 -17.32
C PHE A 61 -3.17 9.99 -18.66
N LEU A 62 -3.59 8.72 -18.76
CA LEU A 62 -4.27 8.20 -19.95
C LEU A 62 -5.58 8.93 -20.22
N THR A 63 -6.34 9.30 -19.18
CA THR A 63 -7.56 10.11 -19.33
C THR A 63 -7.27 11.41 -20.06
N GLN A 64 -6.22 12.14 -19.64
CA GLN A 64 -5.81 13.36 -20.33
C GLN A 64 -5.44 13.07 -21.78
N VAL A 65 -4.54 12.11 -22.02
CA VAL A 65 -4.04 11.81 -23.37
C VAL A 65 -5.17 11.40 -24.31
N LEU A 66 -6.08 10.53 -23.87
CA LEU A 66 -7.23 10.08 -24.65
C LEU A 66 -8.24 11.20 -24.87
N SER A 67 -8.47 12.07 -23.88
CA SER A 67 -9.31 13.25 -24.03
C SER A 67 -8.75 14.23 -25.07
N GLU A 68 -7.47 14.58 -24.99
CA GLU A 68 -6.82 15.48 -25.96
C GLU A 68 -6.82 14.88 -27.37
N LEU A 69 -6.60 13.56 -27.46
CA LEU A 69 -6.66 12.81 -28.72
C LEU A 69 -8.04 12.86 -29.38
N ARG A 70 -9.13 12.74 -28.60
CA ARG A 70 -10.52 12.84 -29.09
C ARG A 70 -10.80 14.18 -29.75
N TYR A 71 -10.20 15.26 -29.25
CA TYR A 71 -10.30 16.61 -29.80
C TYR A 71 -9.18 16.95 -30.79
N GLN A 72 -8.36 15.96 -31.17
CA GLN A 72 -7.22 16.13 -32.07
C GLN A 72 -6.19 17.17 -31.61
N ASN A 73 -6.18 17.50 -30.32
CA ASN A 73 -5.26 18.47 -29.75
C ASN A 73 -3.90 17.82 -29.50
N LYS A 74 -2.91 18.21 -30.31
CA LYS A 74 -1.52 17.75 -30.17
C LYS A 74 -0.67 18.69 -29.32
N ARG A 75 -1.19 19.86 -28.95
CA ARG A 75 -0.47 20.93 -28.23
C ARG A 75 -1.12 21.16 -26.87
N TYR A 76 -0.88 20.21 -25.97
CA TYR A 76 -1.29 20.32 -24.57
C TYR A 76 -0.09 20.10 -23.65
N LEU A 77 -0.21 20.56 -22.41
CA LEU A 77 0.79 20.31 -21.38
C LEU A 77 0.43 19.01 -20.63
N PRO A 78 1.26 17.96 -20.70
CA PRO A 78 1.01 16.73 -19.95
C PRO A 78 0.96 16.99 -18.44
N VAL A 79 -0.05 16.43 -17.76
CA VAL A 79 -0.17 16.44 -16.29
C VAL A 79 1.00 15.69 -15.65
N ASN A 80 1.52 14.67 -16.35
CA ASN A 80 2.69 13.92 -15.92
C ASN A 80 3.93 14.25 -16.77
N LYS A 81 4.97 14.81 -16.14
CA LYS A 81 6.23 15.20 -16.79
C LYS A 81 7.28 14.09 -16.81
N GLU A 82 7.05 12.99 -16.09
CA GLU A 82 8.01 11.90 -15.98
C GLU A 82 8.14 11.15 -17.32
N TRP A 83 9.35 11.11 -17.85
CA TRP A 83 9.65 10.43 -19.13
C TRP A 83 9.17 8.98 -19.14
N LYS A 84 9.37 8.25 -18.04
CA LYS A 84 8.95 6.85 -17.89
C LYS A 84 7.44 6.70 -18.14
N ASN A 85 6.63 7.59 -17.58
CA ASN A 85 5.17 7.53 -17.69
C ASN A 85 4.71 7.95 -19.10
N GLN A 86 5.37 8.93 -19.72
CA GLN A 86 5.08 9.31 -21.11
C GLN A 86 5.41 8.19 -22.10
N LEU A 87 6.55 7.52 -21.93
CA LEU A 87 6.92 6.36 -22.73
C LEU A 87 5.93 5.21 -22.52
N TRP A 88 5.53 4.96 -21.27
CA TRP A 88 4.52 3.95 -20.94
C TRP A 88 3.20 4.21 -21.67
N VAL A 89 2.65 5.44 -21.61
CA VAL A 89 1.40 5.78 -22.33
C VAL A 89 1.53 5.56 -23.83
N LYS A 90 2.65 5.97 -24.44
CA LYS A 90 2.89 5.75 -25.88
C LYS A 90 2.88 4.27 -26.25
N ASN A 91 3.55 3.44 -25.44
CA ASN A 91 3.58 1.99 -25.65
C ASN A 91 2.22 1.35 -25.42
N TRP A 92 1.51 1.77 -24.37
CA TRP A 92 0.16 1.31 -24.08
C TRP A 92 -0.78 1.60 -25.27
N LEU A 93 -0.80 2.84 -25.78
CA LEU A 93 -1.59 3.20 -26.96
C LEU A 93 -1.19 2.44 -28.22
N LYS A 94 0.10 2.15 -28.42
CA LYS A 94 0.60 1.43 -29.61
C LYS A 94 0.23 -0.06 -29.59
N ASN A 95 0.20 -0.66 -28.41
CA ASN A 95 -0.02 -2.10 -28.24
C ASN A 95 -1.50 -2.47 -28.12
N ASN A 96 -2.41 -1.49 -28.11
CA ASN A 96 -3.83 -1.73 -28.13
C ASN A 96 -4.32 -2.05 -29.57
N PRO A 97 -5.15 -3.09 -29.76
CA PRO A 97 -5.64 -3.48 -31.08
C PRO A 97 -6.75 -2.56 -31.61
N LEU A 98 -7.39 -1.78 -30.73
CA LEU A 98 -8.45 -0.84 -31.09
C LEU A 98 -7.89 0.40 -31.79
N ASP A 99 -8.71 1.00 -32.68
CA ASP A 99 -8.45 2.37 -33.11
C ASP A 99 -8.42 3.32 -31.91
N LYS A 100 -7.61 4.36 -32.00
CA LYS A 100 -7.39 5.30 -30.89
C LYS A 100 -8.68 6.01 -30.45
N GLN A 101 -9.60 6.28 -31.38
CA GLN A 101 -10.89 6.90 -31.06
C GLN A 101 -11.82 5.94 -30.31
N ASP A 102 -11.88 4.68 -30.75
CA ASP A 102 -12.66 3.63 -30.10
C ASP A 102 -12.09 3.30 -28.71
N LEU A 103 -10.76 3.31 -28.59
CA LEU A 103 -10.06 3.14 -27.32
C LEU A 103 -10.42 4.26 -26.34
N ALA A 104 -10.38 5.52 -26.79
CA ALA A 104 -10.77 6.67 -25.97
C ALA A 104 -12.25 6.60 -25.55
N GLN A 105 -13.15 6.17 -26.44
CA GLN A 105 -14.56 5.99 -26.11
C GLN A 105 -14.76 4.87 -25.08
N SER A 106 -14.11 3.72 -25.27
CA SER A 106 -14.19 2.58 -24.35
C SER A 106 -13.64 2.93 -22.96
N PHE A 107 -12.52 3.64 -22.90
CA PHE A 107 -11.94 4.12 -21.65
C PHE A 107 -12.88 5.09 -20.92
N GLY A 108 -13.52 6.01 -21.66
CA GLY A 108 -14.54 6.90 -21.11
C GLY A 108 -15.78 6.16 -20.59
N LYS A 109 -16.19 5.06 -21.24
CA LYS A 109 -17.30 4.22 -20.76
C LYS A 109 -16.97 3.55 -19.42
N GLU A 110 -15.75 3.05 -19.25
CA GLU A 110 -15.30 2.48 -17.97
C GLU A 110 -15.30 3.53 -16.85
N TRP A 111 -14.82 4.75 -17.12
CA TRP A 111 -14.95 5.87 -16.18
C TRP A 111 -16.41 6.13 -15.78
N ILE A 112 -17.30 6.26 -16.75
CA ILE A 112 -18.73 6.51 -16.47
C ILE A 112 -19.32 5.36 -15.63
N HIS A 113 -18.96 4.12 -15.95
CA HIS A 113 -19.48 2.96 -15.22
C HIS A 113 -18.96 2.91 -13.78
N VAL A 114 -17.65 3.12 -13.55
CA VAL A 114 -17.10 3.07 -12.20
C VAL A 114 -17.60 4.22 -11.33
N LEU A 115 -17.70 5.43 -11.89
CA LEU A 115 -18.17 6.62 -11.17
C LEU A 115 -19.64 6.52 -10.75
N LYS A 116 -20.49 5.85 -11.56
CA LYS A 116 -21.90 5.60 -11.20
C LYS A 116 -22.08 4.67 -10.01
N ASN A 117 -21.07 3.87 -9.69
CA ASN A 117 -21.09 2.91 -8.59
C ASN A 117 -20.37 3.44 -7.34
N LEU A 118 -19.84 4.66 -7.37
CA LEU A 118 -19.31 5.36 -6.19
C LEU A 118 -20.42 6.19 -5.54
N ASP A 119 -20.23 6.52 -4.27
CA ASP A 119 -21.03 7.58 -3.65
C ASP A 119 -20.78 8.93 -4.37
N SER A 120 -21.77 9.82 -4.31
CA SER A 120 -21.77 11.05 -5.10
C SER A 120 -20.55 11.93 -4.81
N PHE A 121 -20.10 11.96 -3.56
CA PHE A 121 -18.98 12.79 -3.15
C PHE A 121 -17.64 12.20 -3.59
N ALA A 122 -17.43 10.89 -3.42
CA ALA A 122 -16.26 10.20 -3.97
C ALA A 122 -16.18 10.34 -5.50
N ALA A 123 -17.31 10.21 -6.20
CA ALA A 123 -17.37 10.42 -7.65
C ALA A 123 -16.98 11.86 -8.04
N GLU A 124 -17.46 12.87 -7.30
CA GLU A 124 -17.11 14.27 -7.51
C GLU A 124 -15.61 14.53 -7.30
N ILE A 125 -15.04 13.99 -6.22
CA ILE A 125 -13.61 14.11 -5.91
C ILE A 125 -12.77 13.51 -7.04
N VAL A 126 -13.08 12.28 -7.45
CA VAL A 126 -12.39 11.55 -8.53
C VAL A 126 -12.48 12.32 -9.85
N VAL A 127 -13.68 12.71 -10.29
CA VAL A 127 -13.88 13.47 -11.55
C VAL A 127 -13.16 14.80 -11.52
N SER A 128 -13.13 15.46 -10.36
CA SER A 128 -12.45 16.76 -10.22
C SER A 128 -10.94 16.65 -10.33
N GLN A 129 -10.32 15.49 -10.12
CA GLN A 129 -8.90 15.26 -10.37
C GLN A 129 -8.58 15.09 -11.87
N LEU A 130 -9.56 14.73 -12.69
CA LEU A 130 -9.32 14.40 -14.10
C LEU A 130 -9.05 15.66 -14.93
N THR A 131 -7.96 15.62 -15.68
CA THR A 131 -7.57 16.64 -16.66
C THR A 131 -7.83 16.11 -18.07
N GLY A 132 -8.27 16.96 -18.98
CA GLY A 132 -8.52 16.63 -20.38
C GLY A 132 -8.59 17.90 -21.24
N TYR A 133 -9.08 17.76 -22.46
CA TYR A 133 -9.24 18.89 -23.39
C TYR A 133 -10.06 20.01 -22.73
N GLU A 134 -9.47 21.22 -22.69
CA GLU A 134 -10.05 22.44 -22.09
C GLU A 134 -10.47 22.33 -20.61
N LYS A 135 -10.11 21.24 -19.91
CA LYS A 135 -10.47 21.01 -18.51
C LYS A 135 -9.24 20.65 -17.67
N PHE A 136 -8.96 21.48 -16.68
CA PHE A 136 -7.89 21.24 -15.71
C PHE A 136 -8.44 20.57 -14.46
N GLY A 137 -7.80 19.48 -14.04
CA GLY A 137 -8.07 18.85 -12.76
C GLY A 137 -7.69 19.77 -11.61
N LYS A 138 -8.41 19.66 -10.49
CA LYS A 138 -8.17 20.43 -9.27
C LYS A 138 -7.12 19.72 -8.40
N THR A 139 -6.32 20.49 -7.68
CA THR A 139 -5.44 19.94 -6.65
C THR A 139 -6.24 19.53 -5.42
N ILE A 140 -5.65 18.68 -4.56
CA ILE A 140 -6.23 18.33 -3.25
C ILE A 140 -6.51 19.58 -2.42
N THR A 141 -5.61 20.57 -2.44
CA THR A 141 -5.78 21.84 -1.70
C THR A 141 -6.94 22.68 -2.24
N GLN A 142 -7.14 22.72 -3.57
CA GLN A 142 -8.28 23.39 -4.18
C GLN A 142 -9.60 22.71 -3.81
N LEU A 143 -9.63 21.37 -3.85
CA LEU A 143 -10.81 20.59 -3.42
C LEU A 143 -11.12 20.79 -1.94
N ALA A 144 -10.12 20.67 -1.08
CA ALA A 144 -10.27 20.89 0.36
C ALA A 144 -10.85 22.28 0.66
N SER A 145 -10.34 23.32 0.00
CA SER A 145 -10.85 24.69 0.13
C SER A 145 -12.30 24.84 -0.35
N MET A 146 -12.67 24.19 -1.47
CA MET A 146 -14.04 24.23 -1.99
C MET A 146 -15.05 23.58 -1.04
N HIS A 147 -14.68 22.46 -0.43
CA HIS A 147 -15.55 21.70 0.47
C HIS A 147 -15.41 22.11 1.94
N LYS A 148 -14.51 23.06 2.25
CA LYS A 148 -14.22 23.56 3.61
C LYS A 148 -13.81 22.44 4.59
N ILE A 149 -13.03 21.48 4.09
CA ILE A 149 -12.44 20.41 4.91
C ILE A 149 -10.92 20.52 4.90
N GLU A 150 -10.25 19.83 5.81
CA GLU A 150 -8.80 19.82 5.87
C GLU A 150 -8.19 19.15 4.63
N ALA A 151 -7.04 19.65 4.19
CA ALA A 151 -6.35 19.09 3.01
C ALA A 151 -5.92 17.63 3.23
N LEU A 152 -5.56 17.27 4.47
CA LEU A 152 -5.22 15.89 4.83
C LEU A 152 -6.46 14.98 4.78
N GLU A 153 -7.59 15.44 5.29
CA GLU A 153 -8.86 14.72 5.21
C GLU A 153 -9.29 14.50 3.75
N MET A 154 -9.21 15.54 2.91
CA MET A 154 -9.47 15.43 1.47
C MET A 154 -8.53 14.43 0.78
N ALA A 155 -7.26 14.36 1.19
CA ALA A 155 -6.31 13.38 0.66
C ALA A 155 -6.73 11.94 1.01
N PHE A 156 -7.18 11.70 2.25
CA PHE A 156 -7.68 10.39 2.68
C PHE A 156 -8.99 10.01 1.98
N LEU A 157 -9.91 10.95 1.79
CA LEU A 157 -11.15 10.74 1.04
C LEU A 157 -10.86 10.36 -0.43
N LEU A 158 -9.96 11.10 -1.10
CA LEU A 158 -9.52 10.76 -2.46
C LEU A 158 -8.89 9.38 -2.49
N GLN A 159 -8.01 9.06 -1.54
CA GLN A 159 -7.37 7.75 -1.47
C GLN A 159 -8.39 6.62 -1.30
N ASN A 160 -9.37 6.78 -0.41
CA ASN A 160 -10.45 5.82 -0.23
C ASN A 160 -11.27 5.65 -1.52
N ALA A 161 -11.57 6.73 -2.23
CA ALA A 161 -12.27 6.67 -3.52
C ALA A 161 -11.45 5.92 -4.59
N ILE A 162 -10.13 6.11 -4.65
CA ILE A 162 -9.24 5.38 -5.56
C ILE A 162 -9.24 3.88 -5.24
N ILE A 163 -9.19 3.51 -3.96
CA ILE A 163 -9.25 2.11 -3.54
C ILE A 163 -10.59 1.49 -3.95
N GLN A 164 -11.70 2.19 -3.76
CA GLN A 164 -13.02 1.73 -4.24
C GLN A 164 -13.06 1.54 -5.76
N VAL A 165 -12.44 2.45 -6.54
CA VAL A 165 -12.30 2.27 -8.00
C VAL A 165 -11.54 0.99 -8.31
N MET A 166 -10.40 0.76 -7.66
CA MET A 166 -9.59 -0.44 -7.87
C MET A 166 -10.34 -1.72 -7.50
N ASP A 167 -11.01 -1.74 -6.36
CA ASP A 167 -11.79 -2.89 -5.90
C ASP A 167 -12.89 -3.25 -6.89
N GLN A 168 -13.57 -2.24 -7.45
CA GLN A 168 -14.57 -2.46 -8.49
C GLN A 168 -13.95 -3.05 -9.77
N VAL A 169 -12.81 -2.50 -10.21
CA VAL A 169 -12.07 -2.98 -11.39
C VAL A 169 -11.67 -4.44 -11.22
N VAL A 170 -11.19 -4.83 -10.03
CA VAL A 170 -10.79 -6.21 -9.75
C VAL A 170 -11.98 -7.16 -9.65
N ARG A 171 -13.04 -6.77 -8.94
CA ARG A 171 -14.22 -7.63 -8.70
C ARG A 171 -15.07 -7.84 -9.95
N LYS A 172 -15.11 -6.87 -10.87
CA LYS A 172 -15.94 -6.90 -12.09
C LYS A 172 -15.08 -6.65 -13.34
N LYS A 173 -13.95 -7.33 -13.44
CA LYS A 173 -12.94 -7.12 -14.50
C LYS A 173 -13.50 -7.15 -15.94
N GLU A 174 -14.55 -7.92 -16.18
CA GLU A 174 -15.24 -8.00 -17.48
C GLU A 174 -15.93 -6.68 -17.86
N ASN A 175 -16.34 -5.88 -16.87
CA ASN A 175 -16.93 -4.54 -17.08
C ASN A 175 -15.86 -3.45 -17.25
N TYR A 176 -14.61 -3.75 -16.87
CA TYR A 176 -13.50 -2.78 -16.81
C TYR A 176 -12.22 -3.32 -17.49
N PRO A 177 -12.28 -3.84 -18.73
CA PRO A 177 -11.14 -4.53 -19.34
C PRO A 177 -9.89 -3.65 -19.48
N LEU A 178 -10.02 -2.35 -19.79
CA LEU A 178 -8.89 -1.43 -19.96
C LEU A 178 -8.28 -1.06 -18.61
N PHE A 179 -9.09 -0.72 -17.61
CA PHE A 179 -8.59 -0.41 -16.27
C PHE A 179 -7.98 -1.66 -15.63
N TYR A 180 -8.58 -2.82 -15.83
CA TYR A 180 -8.05 -4.08 -15.31
C TYR A 180 -6.69 -4.42 -15.93
N LEU A 181 -6.50 -4.19 -17.23
CA LEU A 181 -5.20 -4.36 -17.88
C LEU A 181 -4.12 -3.47 -17.22
N ILE A 182 -4.45 -2.21 -16.92
CA ILE A 182 -3.54 -1.27 -16.25
C ILE A 182 -3.25 -1.73 -14.82
N TYR A 183 -4.28 -2.16 -14.08
CA TYR A 183 -4.15 -2.72 -12.74
C TYR A 183 -3.18 -3.90 -12.73
N GLN A 184 -3.36 -4.87 -13.64
CA GLN A 184 -2.49 -6.03 -13.76
C GLN A 184 -1.02 -5.62 -13.94
N GLU A 185 -0.74 -4.60 -14.77
CA GLU A 185 0.63 -4.11 -14.92
C GLU A 185 1.23 -3.50 -13.65
N CYS A 186 0.41 -2.87 -12.81
CA CYS A 186 0.86 -2.28 -11.54
C CYS A 186 1.14 -3.33 -10.46
N ILE A 187 0.51 -4.50 -10.53
CA ILE A 187 0.68 -5.59 -9.56
C ILE A 187 1.58 -6.74 -10.06
N ARG A 188 2.17 -6.62 -11.26
CA ARG A 188 2.99 -7.68 -11.88
C ARG A 188 4.22 -8.10 -11.07
N ASP A 189 4.78 -7.17 -10.29
CA ASP A 189 5.88 -7.46 -9.36
C ASP A 189 5.28 -7.59 -7.95
N PRO A 190 5.17 -8.81 -7.38
CA PRO A 190 4.57 -9.03 -6.06
C PRO A 190 5.35 -8.30 -4.96
N TYR A 191 6.63 -8.01 -5.20
CA TYR A 191 7.52 -7.30 -4.29
C TYR A 191 7.64 -5.81 -4.61
N SER A 192 6.79 -5.28 -5.51
CA SER A 192 6.87 -3.89 -5.94
C SER A 192 6.71 -2.92 -4.76
N ASN A 193 5.88 -3.26 -3.77
CA ASN A 193 5.63 -2.44 -2.58
C ASN A 193 6.77 -2.45 -1.55
N LEU A 194 7.71 -3.39 -1.67
CA LEU A 194 8.86 -3.47 -0.79
C LEU A 194 9.89 -2.37 -1.10
N SER A 195 10.73 -2.07 -0.11
CA SER A 195 11.95 -1.32 -0.35
C SER A 195 12.79 -2.03 -1.44
N GLN A 196 13.57 -1.28 -2.22
CA GLN A 196 14.44 -1.88 -3.24
C GLN A 196 15.39 -2.92 -2.63
N SER A 197 15.83 -2.71 -1.39
CA SER A 197 16.73 -3.63 -0.70
C SER A 197 16.02 -4.93 -0.30
N THR A 198 14.83 -4.85 0.28
CA THR A 198 14.02 -5.99 0.69
C THR A 198 13.58 -6.80 -0.53
N ARG A 199 13.18 -6.12 -1.62
CA ARG A 199 12.88 -6.76 -2.91
C ARG A 199 14.05 -7.59 -3.44
N LEU A 200 15.28 -7.07 -3.35
CA LEU A 200 16.46 -7.83 -3.80
C LEU A 200 16.72 -9.06 -2.92
N THR A 201 16.47 -8.98 -1.60
CA THR A 201 16.51 -10.16 -0.71
C THR A 201 15.48 -11.20 -1.15
N ALA A 202 14.23 -10.79 -1.35
CA ALA A 202 13.14 -11.69 -1.76
C ALA A 202 13.50 -12.46 -3.04
N ASN A 203 13.99 -11.75 -4.06
CA ASN A 203 14.42 -12.36 -5.32
C ASN A 203 15.56 -13.39 -5.18
N TYR A 204 16.37 -13.32 -4.11
CA TYR A 204 17.39 -14.34 -3.85
C TYR A 204 16.85 -15.50 -3.01
N LEU A 205 15.92 -15.23 -2.09
CA LEU A 205 15.22 -16.28 -1.34
C LEU A 205 14.40 -17.17 -2.28
N ASP A 206 13.71 -16.57 -3.25
CA ASP A 206 12.97 -17.31 -4.29
C ASP A 206 13.86 -18.22 -5.14
N LYS A 207 15.18 -17.97 -5.13
CA LYS A 207 16.20 -18.78 -5.81
C LYS A 207 16.85 -19.81 -4.88
N GLY A 208 16.37 -19.94 -3.64
CA GLY A 208 16.86 -20.88 -2.64
C GLY A 208 18.20 -20.50 -1.99
N LEU A 209 18.60 -19.23 -2.01
CA LEU A 209 19.85 -18.81 -1.34
C LEU A 209 19.61 -18.63 0.17
N SER A 210 20.57 -19.10 0.99
CA SER A 210 20.57 -18.85 2.44
C SER A 210 20.88 -17.40 2.80
N ILE A 211 20.55 -16.99 4.03
CA ILE A 211 20.78 -15.64 4.57
C ILE A 211 22.25 -15.22 4.40
N GLU A 212 23.18 -16.10 4.72
CA GLU A 212 24.63 -15.86 4.65
C GLU A 212 25.07 -15.68 3.20
N ASN A 213 24.56 -16.52 2.29
CA ASN A 213 24.88 -16.43 0.86
C ASN A 213 24.33 -15.15 0.23
N ILE A 214 23.14 -14.72 0.64
CA ILE A 214 22.56 -13.43 0.23
C ILE A 214 23.42 -12.28 0.78
N ALA A 215 23.80 -12.33 2.06
CA ALA A 215 24.62 -11.32 2.71
C ALA A 215 25.96 -11.14 1.99
N LEU A 216 26.64 -12.25 1.68
CA LEU A 216 27.89 -12.26 0.92
C LEU A 216 27.71 -11.69 -0.50
N LYS A 217 26.72 -12.17 -1.24
CA LYS A 217 26.47 -11.75 -2.63
C LYS A 217 26.08 -10.27 -2.73
N ARG A 218 25.33 -9.77 -1.73
CA ARG A 218 24.89 -8.37 -1.66
C ARG A 218 25.89 -7.46 -0.96
N LYS A 219 26.95 -7.99 -0.37
CA LYS A 219 27.91 -7.27 0.49
C LYS A 219 27.21 -6.53 1.64
N LEU A 220 26.26 -7.21 2.29
CA LEU A 220 25.52 -6.72 3.45
C LEU A 220 25.81 -7.60 4.67
N LYS A 221 25.47 -7.13 5.87
CA LYS A 221 25.52 -7.95 7.08
C LYS A 221 24.38 -8.97 7.06
N ALA A 222 24.60 -10.16 7.61
CA ALA A 222 23.55 -11.17 7.78
C ALA A 222 22.34 -10.60 8.54
N ASN A 223 22.56 -9.82 9.61
CA ASN A 223 21.49 -9.16 10.35
C ASN A 223 20.60 -8.27 9.48
N THR A 224 21.18 -7.54 8.53
CA THR A 224 20.42 -6.70 7.59
C THR A 224 19.57 -7.56 6.64
N ILE A 225 20.05 -8.74 6.25
CA ILE A 225 19.23 -9.68 5.46
C ILE A 225 18.10 -10.25 6.32
N SER A 226 18.37 -10.60 7.57
CA SER A 226 17.37 -11.09 8.52
C SER A 226 16.26 -10.05 8.79
N GLU A 227 16.61 -8.77 8.91
CA GLU A 227 15.63 -7.67 9.02
C GLU A 227 14.71 -7.61 7.80
N HIS A 228 15.25 -7.74 6.58
CA HIS A 228 14.43 -7.81 5.38
C HIS A 228 13.50 -9.05 5.37
N ILE A 229 13.92 -10.18 5.93
CA ILE A 229 13.10 -11.40 6.01
C ILE A 229 11.94 -11.23 7.00
N ILE A 230 12.18 -10.57 8.14
CA ILE A 230 11.11 -10.21 9.07
C ILE A 230 10.11 -9.29 8.38
N GLU A 231 10.58 -8.29 7.63
CA GLU A 231 9.71 -7.41 6.83
C GLU A 231 8.88 -8.21 5.81
N LEU A 232 9.48 -9.17 5.10
CA LEU A 232 8.76 -10.06 4.18
C LEU A 232 7.68 -10.86 4.91
N ALA A 233 7.99 -11.42 6.07
CA ALA A 233 7.01 -12.14 6.87
C ALA A 233 5.88 -11.22 7.34
N ILE A 234 6.15 -9.99 7.76
CA ILE A 234 5.09 -9.06 8.17
C ILE A 234 4.17 -8.71 6.99
N ILE A 235 4.75 -8.53 5.80
CA ILE A 235 4.03 -8.05 4.61
C ILE A 235 3.29 -9.18 3.90
N PHE A 236 3.82 -10.39 3.88
CA PHE A 236 3.23 -11.52 3.15
C PHE A 236 2.73 -12.58 4.15
N PRO A 237 1.41 -12.65 4.41
CA PRO A 237 0.83 -13.64 5.33
C PRO A 237 1.12 -15.09 4.95
N ASP A 238 1.30 -15.36 3.66
CA ASP A 238 1.63 -16.69 3.14
C ASP A 238 3.15 -16.97 3.10
N PHE A 239 3.99 -16.06 3.61
CA PHE A 239 5.44 -16.28 3.66
C PHE A 239 5.75 -17.46 4.59
N ASP A 240 6.40 -18.48 4.02
CA ASP A 240 6.80 -19.70 4.71
C ASP A 240 8.02 -19.45 5.60
N ILE A 241 7.77 -19.22 6.88
CA ILE A 241 8.79 -18.96 7.89
C ILE A 241 9.63 -20.23 8.17
N SER A 242 9.03 -21.42 8.02
CA SER A 242 9.76 -22.67 8.20
C SER A 242 10.88 -22.84 7.16
N SER A 243 10.74 -22.24 5.98
CA SER A 243 11.77 -22.28 4.93
C SER A 243 13.08 -21.54 5.27
N VAL A 244 13.07 -20.65 6.28
CA VAL A 244 14.23 -19.82 6.64
C VAL A 244 14.87 -20.20 7.98
N ILE A 245 14.30 -21.17 8.69
CA ILE A 245 14.78 -21.68 9.98
C ILE A 245 14.99 -23.19 9.83
N PRO A 246 16.13 -23.77 10.27
CA PRO A 246 16.30 -25.22 10.26
C PRO A 246 15.17 -25.93 11.02
N ASP A 247 14.65 -27.03 10.48
CA ASP A 247 13.47 -27.74 11.02
C ASP A 247 13.55 -28.02 12.52
N SER A 248 14.70 -28.47 13.02
CA SER A 248 14.89 -28.76 14.45
C SER A 248 14.74 -27.53 15.34
N ASP A 249 15.27 -26.39 14.87
CA ASP A 249 15.24 -25.12 15.58
C ASP A 249 13.84 -24.51 15.52
N TYR A 250 13.20 -24.59 14.37
CA TYR A 250 11.81 -24.17 14.18
C TYR A 250 10.87 -24.89 15.15
N GLN A 251 10.93 -26.21 15.23
CA GLN A 251 10.09 -27.00 16.15
C GLN A 251 10.34 -26.67 17.62
N HIS A 252 11.60 -26.43 18.00
CA HIS A 252 11.94 -26.02 19.36
C HIS A 252 11.33 -24.65 19.68
N LEU A 253 11.49 -23.67 18.79
CA LEU A 253 10.92 -22.33 18.96
C LEU A 253 9.40 -22.38 19.08
N VAL A 254 8.72 -23.10 18.20
CA VAL A 254 7.26 -23.29 18.25
C VAL A 254 6.83 -23.86 19.60
N THR A 255 7.54 -24.89 20.09
CA THR A 255 7.26 -25.53 21.39
C THR A 255 7.46 -24.56 22.56
N ALA A 256 8.52 -23.74 22.52
CA ALA A 256 8.81 -22.75 23.55
C ALA A 256 7.68 -21.71 23.66
N PHE A 257 7.25 -21.17 22.53
CA PHE A 257 6.13 -20.22 22.48
C PHE A 257 4.77 -20.85 22.81
N GLN A 258 4.56 -22.14 22.52
CA GLN A 258 3.35 -22.86 22.96
C GLN A 258 3.30 -23.03 24.48
N SER A 259 4.47 -23.22 25.11
CA SER A 259 4.58 -23.39 26.57
C SER A 259 4.45 -22.05 27.31
N ASN A 260 4.99 -20.97 26.74
CA ASN A 260 4.87 -19.62 27.26
C ASN A 260 4.71 -18.63 26.11
N GLU A 261 3.49 -18.14 25.92
CA GLU A 261 3.15 -17.17 24.86
C GLU A 261 3.96 -15.87 24.96
N LYS A 262 4.35 -15.47 26.17
CA LYS A 262 5.06 -14.21 26.47
C LYS A 262 6.54 -14.43 26.78
N ILE A 263 7.11 -15.56 26.35
CA ILE A 263 8.53 -15.85 26.55
C ILE A 263 9.38 -14.71 25.99
N SER A 264 10.29 -14.17 26.81
CA SER A 264 11.19 -13.12 26.37
C SER A 264 12.35 -13.71 25.55
N TYR A 265 13.03 -12.87 24.76
CA TYR A 265 14.20 -13.32 24.02
C TYR A 265 15.33 -13.77 24.97
N GLU A 266 15.51 -13.06 26.09
CA GLU A 266 16.51 -13.42 27.12
C GLU A 266 16.19 -14.73 27.83
N GLU A 267 14.91 -15.07 27.97
CA GLU A 267 14.48 -16.38 28.48
C GLU A 267 14.77 -17.48 27.48
N LEU A 268 14.46 -17.25 26.21
CA LEU A 268 14.72 -18.19 25.13
C LEU A 268 16.22 -18.48 24.94
N GLU A 269 17.08 -17.46 25.07
CA GLU A 269 18.55 -17.64 24.95
C GLU A 269 19.14 -18.56 26.03
N LYS A 270 18.47 -18.74 27.18
CA LYS A 270 18.92 -19.68 28.24
C LYS A 270 18.80 -21.13 27.80
N ASP A 271 17.72 -21.45 27.10
CA ASP A 271 17.40 -22.80 26.65
C ASP A 271 17.93 -23.09 25.24
N MET A 272 18.14 -22.04 24.44
CA MET A 272 18.70 -22.10 23.10
C MET A 272 19.82 -21.06 22.90
N PRO A 273 21.05 -21.35 23.38
CA PRO A 273 22.18 -20.44 23.25
C PRO A 273 22.49 -20.12 21.78
N GLN A 274 22.74 -18.85 21.48
CA GLN A 274 23.03 -18.34 20.12
C GLN A 274 21.86 -18.40 19.12
N VAL A 275 20.63 -18.57 19.60
CA VAL A 275 19.45 -18.43 18.74
C VAL A 275 19.44 -17.03 18.09
N PRO A 276 19.32 -16.91 16.76
CA PRO A 276 19.21 -15.60 16.13
C PRO A 276 17.94 -14.87 16.59
N PHE A 277 18.07 -13.62 17.02
CA PHE A 277 16.93 -12.74 17.33
C PHE A 277 15.89 -12.69 16.21
N SER A 278 16.32 -12.81 14.96
CA SER A 278 15.41 -12.84 13.83
C SER A 278 14.48 -14.06 13.82
N TRP A 279 14.94 -15.22 14.29
CA TRP A 279 14.09 -16.42 14.35
C TRP A 279 13.01 -16.26 15.42
N TYR A 280 13.38 -15.74 16.59
CA TYR A 280 12.41 -15.34 17.62
C TYR A 280 11.34 -14.40 17.05
N ARG A 281 11.74 -13.33 16.34
CA ARG A 281 10.80 -12.37 15.72
C ARG A 281 9.93 -13.01 14.64
N LEU A 282 10.47 -13.91 13.83
CA LEU A 282 9.71 -14.59 12.79
C LEU A 282 8.60 -15.46 13.40
N ILE A 283 8.88 -16.21 14.45
CA ILE A 283 7.86 -17.02 15.12
C ILE A 283 6.78 -16.14 15.78
N GLN A 284 7.14 -14.98 16.33
CA GLN A 284 6.15 -14.01 16.81
C GLN A 284 5.22 -13.52 15.68
N VAL A 285 5.78 -13.24 14.50
CA VAL A 285 4.99 -12.84 13.32
C VAL A 285 4.08 -13.98 12.88
N GLU A 286 4.59 -15.22 12.79
CA GLU A 286 3.79 -16.39 12.41
C GLU A 286 2.56 -16.56 13.31
N ARG A 287 2.76 -16.48 14.62
CA ARG A 287 1.68 -16.62 15.61
C ARG A 287 0.66 -15.50 15.54
N SER A 288 1.11 -14.26 15.32
CA SER A 288 0.19 -13.14 15.16
C SER A 288 -0.76 -13.28 13.95
N ARG A 289 -0.44 -14.18 12.99
CA ARG A 289 -1.32 -14.51 11.87
C ARG A 289 -2.36 -15.58 12.21
N THR A 290 -2.09 -16.45 13.18
CA THR A 290 -2.96 -17.57 13.56
C THR A 290 -3.96 -17.22 14.68
N ASP A 291 -3.73 -16.10 15.36
CA ASP A 291 -4.57 -15.61 16.47
C ASP A 291 -5.72 -14.69 16.00
N GLU A 292 -5.95 -14.54 14.68
CA GLU A 292 -7.12 -13.89 14.05
C GLU A 292 -8.15 -14.92 13.53
#